data_AF-A0A6G2HGF8-F1
#
_entry.id   AF-A0A6G2HGF8-F1
#
_cell.length_a   1.000
_cell.length_b   1.000
_cell.length_c   1.000
_cell.angle_alpha   90.00
_cell.angle_beta   90.00
_cell.angle_gamma   90.00
#
_symmetry.space_group_name_H-M   'P 1'
#
loop_
_entity.id
_entity.type
_entity.pdbx_description
1 polymer ?
#
loop_
_entity_poly.entity_id
_entity_poly.type
_entity_poly.pdbx_seq_one_letter_code
_entity_poly.pdbx_strand_id
1 'polypeptide(L)'
;MSTTASTTDPATGASKADRLAAYLREEAADGETYFKAKFIADDVELSPKEIGALIVRLQDSVPDLEIEKWSYTGATTWRVTRQ
;
A
#
# COMPACT_ATOMS: atom_id res chain seq x y z
N MET A 1 25.12 -6.13 18.78
CA MET A 1 24.69 -6.18 17.37
C MET A 1 23.24 -6.62 17.37
N SER A 2 22.31 -5.70 17.09
CA SER A 2 20.87 -5.95 17.18
C SER A 2 20.37 -6.63 15.92
N THR A 3 20.16 -7.95 15.97
CA THR A 3 19.40 -8.68 14.96
C THR A 3 17.92 -8.55 15.31
N THR A 4 17.22 -7.61 14.68
CA THR A 4 15.76 -7.53 14.72
C THR A 4 15.18 -8.78 14.05
N ALA A 5 14.47 -9.57 14.85
CA ALA A 5 13.83 -10.79 14.41
C ALA A 5 12.66 -10.47 13.46
N SER A 6 12.78 -10.94 12.22
CA SER A 6 11.68 -11.04 11.26
C SER A 6 10.71 -12.12 11.76
N THR A 7 9.65 -11.71 12.43
CA THR A 7 8.54 -12.59 12.81
C THR A 7 7.59 -12.73 11.62
N THR A 8 7.73 -13.81 10.84
CA THR A 8 6.73 -14.25 9.86
C THR A 8 5.74 -15.17 10.57
N ASP A 9 4.64 -14.58 11.02
CA ASP A 9 3.50 -15.22 11.70
C ASP A 9 2.31 -15.33 10.72
N PRO A 10 1.32 -16.22 10.85
CA PRO A 10 0.07 -16.17 10.06
C PRO A 10 -0.67 -14.81 10.13
N ALA A 11 -0.29 -13.90 11.05
CA ALA A 11 -0.59 -12.47 11.03
C ALA A 11 0.01 -11.68 9.82
N THR A 12 0.92 -12.28 9.04
CA THR A 12 1.70 -11.63 7.97
C THR A 12 0.81 -10.93 6.92
N GLY A 13 -0.38 -11.46 6.62
CA GLY A 13 -1.30 -10.81 5.68
C GLY A 13 -1.91 -9.52 6.23
N ALA A 14 -2.27 -9.51 7.52
CA ALA A 14 -2.76 -8.32 8.20
C ALA A 14 -1.63 -7.31 8.39
N SER A 15 -0.43 -7.75 8.81
CA SER A 15 0.73 -6.89 8.99
C SER A 15 1.21 -6.24 7.68
N LYS A 16 1.15 -6.96 6.55
CA LYS A 16 1.47 -6.40 5.23
C LYS A 16 0.45 -5.37 4.76
N ALA A 17 -0.84 -5.67 4.95
CA ALA A 17 -1.92 -4.75 4.62
C ALA A 17 -1.83 -3.47 5.47
N ASP A 18 -1.58 -3.62 6.77
CA ASP A 18 -1.45 -2.51 7.71
C ASP A 18 -0.24 -1.62 7.40
N ARG A 19 0.90 -2.23 7.07
CA ARG A 19 2.10 -1.51 6.61
C ARG A 19 1.84 -0.72 5.33
N LEU A 20 1.19 -1.35 4.34
CA LEU A 20 0.82 -0.66 3.12
C LEU A 20 -0.16 0.48 3.42
N ALA A 21 -1.18 0.25 4.25
CA ALA A 21 -2.14 1.28 4.64
C ALA A 21 -1.46 2.46 5.35
N ALA A 22 -0.52 2.20 6.27
CA ALA A 22 0.26 3.25 6.94
C ALA A 22 1.04 4.09 5.91
N TYR A 23 1.78 3.44 5.00
CA TYR A 23 2.50 4.11 3.92
C TYR A 23 1.56 4.97 3.06
N LEU A 24 0.39 4.44 2.68
CA LEU A 24 -0.61 5.18 1.90
C LEU A 24 -1.17 6.40 2.64
N ARG A 25 -1.37 6.31 3.96
CA ARG A 25 -1.82 7.45 4.78
C ARG A 25 -0.75 8.53 4.90
N GLU A 26 0.51 8.13 5.02
CA GLU A 26 1.64 9.07 5.08
C GLU A 26 1.79 9.80 3.74
N GLU A 27 1.75 9.08 2.62
CA GLU A 27 1.83 9.67 1.28
C GLU A 27 0.64 10.59 0.96
N ALA A 28 -0.56 10.24 1.45
CA ALA A 28 -1.77 11.05 1.28
C ALA A 28 -1.96 12.10 2.40
N ALA A 29 -0.98 12.28 3.30
CA ALA A 29 -1.10 13.22 4.41
C ALA A 29 -1.15 14.69 3.93
N ASP A 30 -0.47 15.00 2.82
CA ASP A 30 -0.39 16.35 2.24
C ASP A 30 -1.47 16.60 1.15
N GLY A 31 -2.32 15.62 0.86
CA GLY A 31 -3.37 15.71 -0.15
C GLY A 31 -3.53 14.44 -0.98
N GLU A 32 -3.96 14.58 -2.23
CA GLU A 32 -4.04 13.45 -3.16
C GLU A 32 -2.65 13.07 -3.71
N THR A 33 -2.35 11.78 -3.71
CA THR A 33 -1.11 11.22 -4.24
C THR A 33 -1.39 10.17 -5.31
N TYR A 34 -0.40 9.96 -6.18
CA TYR A 34 -0.46 8.98 -7.26
C TYR A 34 0.81 8.14 -7.27
N PHE A 35 0.66 6.83 -7.07
CA PHE A 35 1.81 5.91 -7.12
C PHE A 35 1.53 4.71 -8.01
N LYS A 36 2.60 4.13 -8.53
CA LYS A 36 2.53 2.84 -9.23
C LYS A 36 3.04 1.77 -8.29
N ALA A 37 2.35 0.63 -8.24
CA ALA A 37 2.72 -0.49 -7.36
C ALA A 37 4.18 -0.94 -7.53
N LYS A 38 4.75 -0.77 -8.72
CA LYS A 38 6.17 -1.10 -8.99
C LYS A 38 7.19 -0.15 -8.37
N PHE A 39 6.79 1.06 -8.01
CA PHE A 39 7.70 2.07 -7.46
C PHE A 39 7.76 2.01 -5.94
N ILE A 40 6.66 1.66 -5.28
CA ILE A 40 6.59 1.56 -3.82
C ILE A 40 6.95 0.15 -3.31
N ALA A 41 7.18 -0.79 -4.23
CA ALA A 41 7.44 -2.20 -3.91
C ALA A 41 8.62 -2.39 -2.95
N ASP A 42 9.68 -1.60 -3.13
CA ASP A 42 10.86 -1.63 -2.27
C ASP A 42 10.56 -1.01 -0.90
N ASP A 43 9.88 0.15 -0.88
CA ASP A 43 9.54 0.90 0.34
C ASP A 43 8.65 0.11 1.31
N VAL A 44 7.67 -0.63 0.79
CA VAL A 44 6.77 -1.45 1.62
C VAL A 44 7.23 -2.91 1.76
N GLU A 45 8.37 -3.27 1.16
CA GLU A 45 8.89 -4.65 1.09
C GLU A 45 7.85 -5.64 0.54
N LEU A 46 7.13 -5.24 -0.52
CA LEU A 46 6.07 -6.02 -1.15
C LEU A 46 6.25 -6.11 -2.65
N SER A 47 5.88 -7.24 -3.24
CA SER A 47 5.88 -7.36 -4.69
C SER A 47 4.81 -6.45 -5.32
N PRO A 48 5.01 -5.91 -6.55
CA PRO A 48 3.99 -5.09 -7.22
C PRO A 48 2.64 -5.81 -7.37
N LYS A 49 2.68 -7.14 -7.50
CA LYS A 49 1.51 -8.02 -7.54
C LYS A 49 0.80 -8.13 -6.19
N GLU A 50 1.55 -8.25 -5.09
CA GLU A 50 1.01 -8.27 -3.73
C GLU A 50 0.36 -6.93 -3.39
N ILE A 51 1.02 -5.82 -3.73
CA ILE A 51 0.47 -4.48 -3.55
C ILE A 51 -0.86 -4.33 -4.27
N GLY A 52 -0.94 -4.73 -5.54
CA GLY A 52 -2.20 -4.67 -6.30
C GLY A 52 -3.33 -5.45 -5.63
N ALA A 53 -3.04 -6.65 -5.10
CA ALA A 53 -4.03 -7.45 -4.37
C ALA A 53 -4.42 -6.83 -3.02
N LEU A 54 -3.46 -6.28 -2.28
CA LEU A 54 -3.70 -5.65 -0.97
C LEU A 54 -4.47 -4.34 -1.13
N ILE A 55 -4.15 -3.51 -2.11
CA ILE A 55 -4.87 -2.25 -2.36
C ILE A 55 -6.36 -2.50 -2.62
N VAL A 56 -6.71 -3.56 -3.36
CA VAL A 56 -8.12 -3.94 -3.56
C VAL A 56 -8.83 -4.27 -2.25
N ARG A 57 -8.11 -4.87 -1.29
CA ARG A 57 -8.66 -5.13 0.04
C ARG A 57 -8.73 -3.86 0.89
N LEU A 58 -7.70 -3.01 0.83
CA LEU A 58 -7.64 -1.76 1.59
C LEU A 58 -8.71 -0.76 1.16
N GLN A 59 -9.08 -0.73 -0.12
CA GLN A 59 -10.21 0.05 -0.63
C GLN A 59 -11.51 -0.19 0.14
N ASP A 60 -11.77 -1.43 0.53
CA ASP A 60 -12.98 -1.81 1.27
C ASP A 60 -12.77 -1.75 2.79
N SER A 61 -11.54 -1.98 3.26
CA SER A 61 -11.23 -2.10 4.68
C SER A 61 -10.83 -0.78 5.36
N VAL A 62 -10.49 0.26 4.60
CA VAL A 62 -9.90 1.50 5.12
C VAL A 62 -10.75 2.70 4.71
N PRO A 63 -11.77 3.08 5.50
CA PRO A 63 -12.66 4.17 5.15
C PRO A 63 -12.02 5.56 5.28
N ASP A 64 -10.86 5.68 5.92
CA ASP A 64 -10.10 6.93 6.05
C ASP A 64 -9.30 7.30 4.80
N LEU A 65 -9.18 6.37 3.84
CA LEU A 65 -8.51 6.59 2.57
C LEU A 65 -9.46 6.27 1.41
N GLU A 66 -9.52 7.17 0.44
CA GLU A 66 -10.10 6.88 -0.87
C GLU A 66 -8.98 6.44 -1.80
N ILE A 67 -9.03 5.15 -2.20
CA ILE A 67 -8.04 4.57 -3.09
C ILE A 67 -8.74 4.21 -4.41
N GLU A 68 -8.31 4.81 -5.51
CA GLU A 68 -8.91 4.59 -6.82
C GLU A 68 -7.88 4.08 -7.82
N LYS A 69 -8.33 3.15 -8.68
CA LYS A 69 -7.50 2.66 -9.79
C LYS A 69 -7.45 3.71 -10.89
N TRP A 70 -6.27 4.31 -11.10
CA TRP A 70 -6.01 5.27 -12.16
C TRP A 70 -5.15 4.64 -13.27
N SER A 71 -5.55 4.73 -14.54
CA SER A 71 -4.81 4.12 -15.65
C SER A 71 -4.68 5.12 -16.79
N TYR A 72 -3.46 5.59 -17.07
CA TYR A 72 -3.21 6.51 -18.19
C TYR A 72 -2.40 5.83 -19.31
N THR A 73 -1.34 5.07 -18.97
CA THR A 73 -0.52 4.33 -19.95
C THR A 73 0.21 3.12 -19.33
N GLY A 74 -0.10 1.90 -19.79
CA GLY A 74 0.70 0.67 -19.64
C GLY A 74 0.94 0.09 -18.22
N ALA A 75 0.81 0.87 -17.15
CA ALA A 75 0.99 0.46 -15.77
C ALA A 75 -0.15 0.96 -14.90
N THR A 76 -0.56 0.16 -13.92
CA THR A 76 -1.59 0.53 -12.95
C THR A 76 -1.04 1.60 -12.00
N THR A 77 -1.62 2.79 -12.06
CA THR A 77 -1.45 3.84 -11.07
C THR A 77 -2.60 3.74 -10.07
N TRP A 78 -2.35 4.08 -8.83
CA TRP A 78 -3.37 4.20 -7.79
C TRP A 78 -3.37 5.65 -7.34
N ARG A 79 -4.55 6.26 -7.36
CA ARG A 79 -4.80 7.56 -6.73
C ARG A 79 -5.19 7.26 -5.29
N VAL A 80 -4.57 7.93 -4.33
CA VAL A 80 -4.95 7.83 -2.93
C VAL A 80 -5.16 9.23 -2.39
N THR A 81 -6.30 9.42 -1.72
CA THR A 81 -6.69 10.68 -1.12
C THR A 81 -7.13 10.40 0.30
N ARG A 82 -6.73 11.25 1.24
CA ARG A 82 -7.24 11.19 2.60
C ARG A 82 -8.66 11.76 2.65
N GLN A 83 -9.59 11.02 3.24
CA GLN A 83 -10.98 11.47 3.49
C GLN A 83 -11.06 12.31 4.77
#